data_AF-A0A1G6BTA0-F1
#
_entry.id   AF-A0A1G6BTA0-F1
#
_cell.length_a   1.000
_cell.length_b   1.000
_cell.length_c   1.000
_cell.angle_alpha   90.00
_cell.angle_beta   90.00
_cell.angle_gamma   90.00
#
_symmetry.space_group_name_H-M   'P 1'
#
loop_
_entity.id
_entity.type
_entity.pdbx_description
1 polymer ?
#
loop_
_entity_poly.entity_id
_entity_poly.type
_entity_poly.pdbx_seq_one_letter_code
_entity_poly.pdbx_strand_id
1 'polypeptide(L)'
;MSTTNQPIVLICDDHEAVHESLTQFFESNHLSTRSAYTAHEALDCIKHTTFDLIVLDVMLPDMSGIEICQTIKKKYSIPIIFLSARSEEFDRIIGLEMGGDDYVTKPFSPREVVIRAQKLIDRNKHLSDNGATIREFHGLTVDIDTLSVYVLKNKVDMTAKEVMLLYYLISNPYKVLNREQILKNVWGYDYYGDTRSVDAVIKRIRKKLPDSTATFEIQSVYGVGYRLGEKA
;
A
#
# COMPACT_ATOMS: atom_id res chain seq x y z
N MET A 1 -0.25 29.83 5.48
CA MET A 1 1.09 29.24 5.27
C MET A 1 1.00 27.80 5.73
N SER A 2 0.74 26.87 4.81
CA SER A 2 0.62 25.45 5.16
C SER A 2 2.02 24.91 5.43
N THR A 3 2.30 24.56 6.68
CA THR A 3 3.48 23.77 7.04
C THR A 3 3.29 22.37 6.46
N THR A 4 3.70 22.15 5.22
CA THR A 4 3.76 20.80 4.65
C THR A 4 4.90 20.08 5.35
N ASN A 5 4.54 19.22 6.31
CA ASN A 5 5.47 18.30 6.94
C ASN A 5 6.14 17.47 5.84
N GLN A 6 7.47 17.48 5.76
CA GLN A 6 8.19 16.69 4.76
C GLN A 6 7.91 15.21 5.00
N PRO A 7 7.57 14.42 3.97
CA PRO A 7 7.31 13.00 4.16
C PRO A 7 8.55 12.29 4.71
N ILE A 8 8.33 11.34 5.61
CA ILE A 8 9.39 10.60 6.31
C ILE A 8 9.39 9.14 5.83
N VAL A 9 10.52 8.69 5.32
CA VAL A 9 10.76 7.32 4.83
C VAL A 9 11.56 6.54 5.87
N LEU A 10 11.07 5.39 6.31
CA LEU A 10 11.86 4.43 7.09
C LEU A 10 12.60 3.49 6.13
N ILE A 11 13.93 3.45 6.21
CA ILE A 11 14.76 2.48 5.48
C ILE A 11 15.12 1.38 6.47
N CYS A 12 14.83 0.13 6.11
CA CYS A 12 15.14 -1.06 6.90
C CYS A 12 15.97 -2.03 6.07
N ASP A 13 17.28 -2.05 6.31
CA ASP A 13 18.27 -2.88 5.61
C ASP A 13 19.46 -3.09 6.57
N ASP A 14 20.14 -4.23 6.53
CA ASP A 14 21.30 -4.47 7.39
C ASP A 14 22.62 -3.91 6.82
N HIS A 15 22.61 -3.41 5.57
CA HIS A 15 23.78 -2.89 4.89
C HIS A 15 23.86 -1.35 4.93
N GLU A 16 24.86 -0.80 5.62
CA GLU A 16 25.09 0.65 5.73
C GLU A 16 25.15 1.38 4.37
N ALA A 17 25.77 0.75 3.36
CA ALA A 17 25.85 1.31 2.01
C ALA A 17 24.47 1.56 1.36
N VAL A 18 23.46 0.74 1.70
CA VAL A 18 22.08 0.95 1.24
C VAL A 18 21.49 2.20 1.87
N HIS A 19 21.71 2.40 3.17
CA HIS A 19 21.24 3.59 3.89
C HIS A 19 21.90 4.87 3.38
N GLU A 20 23.22 4.88 3.23
CA GLU A 20 23.96 6.05 2.71
C GLU A 20 23.44 6.44 1.33
N SER A 21 23.34 5.45 0.45
CA SER A 21 22.93 5.67 -0.93
C SER A 21 21.48 6.14 -1.01
N LEU A 22 20.54 5.48 -0.34
CA LEU A 22 19.12 5.87 -0.39
C LEU A 22 18.89 7.21 0.31
N THR A 23 19.51 7.47 1.45
CA THR A 23 19.33 8.72 2.21
C THR A 23 19.72 9.92 1.37
N GLN A 24 20.90 9.90 0.73
CA GLN A 24 21.35 10.99 -0.13
C GLN A 24 20.33 11.30 -1.24
N PHE A 25 19.77 10.27 -1.88
CA PHE A 25 18.79 10.45 -2.95
C PHE A 25 17.43 10.91 -2.42
N PHE A 26 16.94 10.37 -1.30
CA PHE A 26 15.67 10.79 -0.71
C PHE A 26 15.71 12.26 -0.24
N GLU A 27 16.76 12.65 0.47
CA GLU A 27 16.91 14.02 0.98
C GLU A 27 17.01 15.04 -0.17
N SER A 28 17.72 14.69 -1.25
CA SER A 28 17.78 15.54 -2.46
C SER A 28 16.42 15.73 -3.15
N ASN A 29 15.43 14.87 -2.86
CA ASN A 29 14.06 14.95 -3.34
C ASN A 29 13.06 15.40 -2.24
N HIS A 30 13.56 16.07 -1.20
CA HIS A 30 12.77 16.63 -0.09
C HIS A 30 11.98 15.60 0.72
N LEU A 31 12.49 14.36 0.80
CA LEU A 31 11.97 13.28 1.62
C LEU A 31 12.97 13.01 2.75
N SER A 32 12.52 13.13 4.01
CA SER A 32 13.36 12.84 5.18
C SER A 32 13.49 11.33 5.37
N THR A 33 14.61 10.85 5.91
CA THR A 33 14.79 9.40 6.17
C THR A 33 15.04 9.09 7.65
N ARG A 34 14.71 7.86 8.03
CA ARG A 34 15.17 7.21 9.27
C ARG A 34 15.71 5.83 8.91
N SER A 35 16.78 5.43 9.57
CA SER A 35 17.39 4.11 9.40
C SER A 35 16.94 3.17 10.50
N ALA A 36 16.76 1.91 10.14
CA ALA A 36 16.71 0.78 11.04
C ALA A 36 17.53 -0.37 10.44
N TYR A 37 18.42 -0.96 11.22
CA TYR A 37 19.33 -2.03 10.74
C TYR A 37 18.82 -3.43 11.06
N THR A 38 17.73 -3.52 11.82
CA THR A 38 17.11 -4.77 12.27
C THR A 38 15.59 -4.66 12.23
N ALA A 39 14.92 -5.81 12.19
CA ALA A 39 13.47 -5.89 12.25
C ALA A 39 12.89 -5.26 13.53
N HIS A 40 13.53 -5.53 14.66
CA HIS A 40 13.10 -5.02 15.96
C HIS A 40 13.20 -3.49 16.01
N GLU A 41 14.31 -2.92 15.51
CA GLU A 41 14.49 -1.48 15.43
C GLU A 41 13.44 -0.81 14.53
N ALA A 42 13.11 -1.42 13.39
CA ALA A 42 12.08 -0.91 12.49
C ALA A 42 10.69 -0.90 13.16
N LEU A 43 10.32 -1.99 13.83
CA LEU A 43 9.05 -2.08 14.55
C LEU A 43 8.98 -1.09 15.72
N ASP A 44 10.08 -0.86 16.43
CA ASP A 44 10.13 0.14 17.51
C ASP A 44 10.03 1.56 16.97
N CYS A 45 10.72 1.88 15.86
CA CYS A 45 10.57 3.17 15.18
C CYS A 45 9.11 3.46 14.83
N ILE A 46 8.40 2.48 14.25
CA ILE A 46 7.00 2.61 13.82
C ILE A 46 6.04 2.81 15.01
N LYS A 47 6.40 2.37 16.21
CA LYS A 47 5.58 2.64 17.42
C LYS A 47 5.64 4.10 17.86
N HIS A 48 6.76 4.77 17.62
CA HIS A 48 7.04 6.11 18.15
C HIS A 48 6.95 7.22 17.10
N THR A 49 7.06 6.88 15.82
CA THR A 49 7.09 7.84 14.72
C THR A 49 6.15 7.38 13.61
N THR A 50 5.41 8.31 13.02
CA THR A 50 4.61 8.07 11.83
C THR A 50 5.49 8.19 10.57
N PHE A 51 5.41 7.21 9.69
CA PHE A 51 6.13 7.18 8.42
C PHE A 51 5.17 7.21 7.24
N ASP A 52 5.58 7.85 6.15
CA ASP A 52 4.83 7.94 4.91
C ASP A 52 5.15 6.79 3.95
N LEU A 53 6.29 6.12 4.16
CA LEU A 53 6.75 4.98 3.38
C LEU A 53 7.77 4.17 4.18
N ILE A 54 7.83 2.87 3.94
CA ILE A 54 8.91 2.00 4.40
C ILE A 54 9.60 1.37 3.19
N VAL A 55 10.92 1.43 3.15
CA VAL A 55 11.76 0.62 2.27
C VAL A 55 12.29 -0.53 3.12
N LEU A 56 11.98 -1.77 2.75
CA LEU A 56 12.19 -2.95 3.60
C LEU A 56 12.96 -4.03 2.86
N ASP A 57 14.14 -4.42 3.36
CA ASP A 57 14.82 -5.60 2.87
C ASP A 57 14.05 -6.88 3.25
N VAL A 58 14.01 -7.83 2.33
CA VAL A 58 13.40 -9.14 2.56
C VAL A 58 14.23 -9.98 3.52
N MET A 59 15.56 -9.82 3.49
CA MET A 59 16.50 -10.58 4.32
C MET A 59 17.12 -9.67 5.36
N LEU A 60 16.58 -9.70 6.58
CA LEU A 60 17.19 -9.05 7.73
C LEU A 60 17.77 -10.11 8.68
N PRO A 61 18.78 -9.75 9.50
CA PRO A 61 19.51 -10.71 10.33
C PRO A 61 18.66 -11.39 11.41
N ASP A 62 17.56 -10.76 11.83
CA ASP A 62 16.77 -11.15 13.00
C ASP A 62 15.34 -11.63 12.67
N MET A 63 14.76 -11.22 11.54
CA MET A 63 13.42 -11.64 11.09
C MET A 63 13.28 -11.44 9.58
N SER A 64 12.42 -12.20 8.89
CA SER A 64 12.16 -11.93 7.47
C SER A 64 11.38 -10.62 7.28
N GLY A 65 11.75 -9.84 6.26
CA GLY A 65 11.00 -8.66 5.81
C GLY A 65 9.52 -8.95 5.53
N ILE A 66 9.20 -10.17 5.10
CA ILE A 66 7.80 -10.57 4.84
C ILE A 66 7.01 -10.66 6.16
N GLU A 67 7.60 -11.23 7.21
CA GLU A 67 6.96 -11.37 8.53
C GLU A 67 6.77 -10.00 9.20
N ILE A 68 7.75 -9.11 9.05
CA ILE A 68 7.68 -7.72 9.50
C ILE A 68 6.56 -7.00 8.77
N CYS A 69 6.50 -7.11 7.44
CA CYS A 69 5.43 -6.51 6.64
C CYS A 69 4.05 -6.96 7.13
N GLN A 70 3.83 -8.25 7.36
CA GLN A 70 2.57 -8.74 7.91
C GLN A 70 2.25 -8.10 9.28
N THR A 71 3.26 -7.98 10.14
CA THR A 71 3.11 -7.37 11.47
C THR A 71 2.75 -5.89 11.38
N ILE A 72 3.39 -5.15 10.48
CA ILE A 72 3.10 -3.73 10.23
C ILE A 72 1.69 -3.60 9.67
N LYS A 73 1.35 -4.37 8.64
CA LYS A 73 0.05 -4.30 7.94
C LYS A 73 -1.14 -4.73 8.79
N LYS A 74 -0.92 -5.43 9.93
CA LYS A 74 -1.97 -5.70 10.92
C LYS A 74 -2.44 -4.45 11.66
N LYS A 75 -1.59 -3.43 11.79
CA LYS A 75 -1.85 -2.25 12.65
C LYS A 75 -1.71 -0.91 11.92
N TYR A 76 -0.95 -0.87 10.83
CA TYR A 76 -0.57 0.34 10.13
C TYR A 76 -0.83 0.19 8.63
N SER A 77 -1.27 1.28 8.02
CA SER A 77 -1.55 1.35 6.57
C SER A 77 -0.39 1.95 5.79
N ILE A 78 0.81 2.00 6.36
CA ILE A 78 2.00 2.60 5.74
C ILE A 78 2.39 1.82 4.47
N PRO A 79 2.65 2.47 3.33
CA PRO A 79 3.09 1.76 2.12
C PRO A 79 4.49 1.19 2.27
N ILE A 80 4.75 0.02 1.69
CA ILE A 80 6.02 -0.71 1.80
C ILE A 80 6.58 -1.04 0.41
N ILE A 81 7.84 -0.65 0.16
CA ILE A 81 8.65 -1.11 -0.98
C ILE A 81 9.60 -2.18 -0.49
N PHE A 82 9.53 -3.38 -1.05
CA PHE A 82 10.51 -4.42 -0.76
C PHE A 82 11.80 -4.22 -1.57
N LEU A 83 12.95 -4.41 -0.92
CA LEU A 83 14.24 -4.63 -1.55
C LEU A 83 14.58 -6.12 -1.44
N SER A 84 15.09 -6.75 -2.50
CA SER A 84 15.44 -8.18 -2.45
C SER A 84 16.56 -8.53 -3.41
N ALA A 85 17.49 -9.37 -2.97
CA ALA A 85 18.54 -9.95 -3.82
C ALA A 85 18.06 -11.12 -4.70
N ARG A 86 16.85 -11.64 -4.47
CA ARG A 86 16.32 -12.77 -5.24
C ARG A 86 15.44 -12.28 -6.39
N SER A 87 15.79 -12.72 -7.59
CA SER A 87 15.02 -12.50 -8.83
C SER A 87 13.86 -13.48 -8.99
N GLU A 88 13.50 -14.24 -7.96
CA GLU A 88 12.45 -15.25 -8.04
C GLU A 88 11.07 -14.58 -8.00
N GLU A 89 10.29 -14.79 -9.07
CA GLU A 89 8.91 -14.34 -9.23
C GLU A 89 8.02 -14.69 -8.02
N PHE A 90 8.35 -15.79 -7.34
CA PHE A 90 7.63 -16.30 -6.16
C PHE A 90 7.70 -15.35 -4.95
N ASP A 91 8.89 -14.83 -4.62
CA ASP A 91 9.06 -13.91 -3.47
C ASP A 91 8.41 -12.55 -3.74
N ARG A 92 8.42 -12.11 -5.00
CA ARG A 92 7.72 -10.90 -5.43
C ARG A 92 6.21 -11.06 -5.30
N ILE A 93 5.65 -12.16 -5.79
CA ILE A 93 4.21 -12.45 -5.67
C ILE A 93 3.83 -12.53 -4.19
N ILE A 94 4.59 -13.24 -3.36
CA ILE A 94 4.30 -13.37 -1.93
C ILE A 94 4.40 -12.03 -1.22
N GLY A 95 5.44 -11.22 -1.46
CA GLY A 95 5.59 -9.91 -0.84
C GLY A 95 4.40 -8.99 -1.15
N LEU A 96 3.95 -8.96 -2.40
CA LEU A 96 2.80 -8.17 -2.85
C LEU A 96 1.47 -8.74 -2.33
N GLU A 97 1.32 -10.07 -2.30
CA GLU A 97 0.16 -10.75 -1.72
C GLU A 97 0.07 -10.53 -0.21
N MET A 98 1.19 -10.41 0.50
CA MET A 98 1.25 -10.12 1.93
C MET A 98 1.08 -8.63 2.27
N GLY A 99 0.84 -7.78 1.27
CA GLY A 99 0.48 -6.38 1.45
C GLY A 99 1.59 -5.38 1.12
N GLY A 100 2.71 -5.83 0.52
CA GLY A 100 3.69 -4.94 -0.11
C GLY A 100 3.05 -4.11 -1.22
N ASP A 101 3.48 -2.87 -1.34
CA ASP A 101 2.93 -1.92 -2.29
C ASP A 101 3.75 -1.85 -3.59
N ASP A 102 5.05 -2.12 -3.50
CA ASP A 102 5.97 -2.27 -4.63
C ASP A 102 7.17 -3.16 -4.26
N TYR A 103 7.97 -3.54 -5.27
CA TYR A 103 9.10 -4.47 -5.13
C TYR A 103 10.24 -4.06 -6.08
N VAL A 104 11.47 -4.02 -5.56
CA VAL A 104 12.70 -3.66 -6.29
C VAL A 104 13.79 -4.70 -6.05
N THR A 105 14.39 -5.22 -7.12
CA THR A 105 15.47 -6.22 -7.05
C THR A 105 16.85 -5.56 -6.87
N LYS A 106 17.69 -6.11 -6.00
CA LYS A 106 19.13 -5.80 -5.87
C LYS A 106 19.91 -6.53 -7.00
N PRO A 107 20.90 -5.89 -7.65
CA PRO A 107 21.33 -4.50 -7.47
C PRO A 107 20.31 -3.53 -8.07
N PHE A 108 20.01 -2.44 -7.36
CA PHE A 108 19.07 -1.41 -7.79
C PHE A 108 19.76 -0.06 -8.01
N SER A 109 19.10 0.81 -8.77
CA SER A 109 19.45 2.22 -8.81
C SER A 109 18.72 2.95 -7.67
N PRO A 110 19.42 3.70 -6.78
CA PRO A 110 18.78 4.49 -5.73
C PRO A 110 17.71 5.44 -6.30
N ARG A 111 17.99 6.00 -7.48
CA ARG A 111 17.05 6.85 -8.21
C ARG A 111 15.75 6.13 -8.57
N GLU A 112 15.80 4.84 -8.89
CA GLU A 112 14.60 4.04 -9.17
C GLU A 112 13.72 3.92 -7.92
N VAL A 113 14.33 3.60 -6.77
CA VAL A 113 13.62 3.47 -5.49
C VAL A 113 12.94 4.78 -5.12
N VAL A 114 13.63 5.92 -5.25
CA VAL A 114 13.04 7.24 -4.95
C VAL A 114 11.89 7.59 -5.88
N ILE A 115 11.98 7.30 -7.19
CA ILE A 115 10.87 7.56 -8.13
C ILE A 115 9.63 6.73 -7.75
N ARG A 116 9.82 5.45 -7.38
CA ARG A 116 8.72 4.57 -6.93
C ARG A 116 8.13 5.04 -5.62
N ALA A 117 8.98 5.45 -4.68
CA ALA A 117 8.58 6.04 -3.41
C ALA A 117 7.72 7.30 -3.59
N GLN A 118 8.19 8.27 -4.38
CA GLN A 118 7.44 9.48 -4.69
C GLN A 118 6.07 9.13 -5.27
N LYS A 119 6.01 8.21 -6.24
CA LYS A 119 4.74 7.75 -6.82
C LYS A 119 3.80 7.12 -5.81
N LEU A 120 4.29 6.34 -4.84
CA LEU A 120 3.43 5.76 -3.80
C LEU A 120 2.92 6.83 -2.84
N ILE A 121 3.77 7.77 -2.42
CA ILE A 121 3.41 8.88 -1.55
C ILE A 121 2.43 9.83 -2.25
N ASP A 122 2.66 10.14 -3.53
CA ASP A 122 1.83 11.04 -4.32
C ASP A 122 0.51 10.38 -4.74
N ARG A 123 0.44 9.06 -4.95
CA ARG A 123 -0.83 8.36 -5.23
C ARG A 123 -1.79 8.40 -4.05
N ASN A 124 -1.28 8.34 -2.82
CA ASN A 124 -2.08 8.60 -1.64
C ASN A 124 -2.71 10.01 -1.69
N LYS A 125 -1.97 11.00 -2.25
CA LYS A 125 -2.40 12.39 -2.39
C LYS A 125 -3.21 12.71 -3.65
N HIS A 126 -3.10 11.94 -4.73
CA HIS A 126 -3.79 12.23 -5.99
C HIS A 126 -5.17 11.57 -6.09
N LEU A 127 -5.43 10.49 -5.35
CA LEU A 127 -6.81 9.97 -5.24
C LEU A 127 -7.75 10.99 -4.57
N SER A 128 -7.22 11.92 -3.77
CA SER A 128 -7.96 13.03 -3.19
C SER A 128 -8.30 14.17 -4.17
N ASP A 129 -7.57 14.30 -5.28
CA ASP A 129 -7.68 15.44 -6.21
C ASP A 129 -8.92 15.38 -7.13
N ASN A 130 -9.67 14.27 -7.14
CA ASN A 130 -10.96 14.14 -7.81
C ASN A 130 -12.13 14.79 -7.03
N GLY A 131 -11.84 15.88 -6.31
CA GLY A 131 -12.82 16.80 -5.71
C GLY A 131 -13.48 16.35 -4.40
N ALA A 132 -13.41 15.08 -4.01
CA ALA A 132 -13.71 14.68 -2.64
C ALA A 132 -12.85 13.49 -2.19
N THR A 133 -12.14 13.70 -1.09
CA THR A 133 -11.19 12.75 -0.49
C THR A 133 -11.92 11.66 0.29
N ILE A 134 -13.17 11.94 0.65
CA ILE A 134 -14.10 11.02 1.31
C ILE A 134 -15.18 10.60 0.31
N ARG A 135 -15.47 9.30 0.26
CA ARG A 135 -16.58 8.72 -0.49
C ARG A 135 -17.48 7.90 0.43
N GLU A 136 -18.78 7.97 0.18
CA GLU A 136 -19.78 7.23 0.93
C GLU A 136 -20.68 6.42 -0.01
N PHE A 137 -21.04 5.21 0.43
CA PHE A 137 -21.92 4.31 -0.31
C PHE A 137 -22.57 3.32 0.66
N HIS A 138 -23.87 3.43 0.88
CA HIS A 138 -24.62 2.44 1.68
C HIS A 138 -24.00 2.13 3.05
N GLY A 139 -23.57 3.19 3.76
CA GLY A 139 -22.95 3.07 5.08
C GLY A 139 -21.47 2.71 5.08
N LEU A 140 -20.86 2.46 3.91
CA LEU A 140 -19.40 2.44 3.73
C LEU A 140 -18.90 3.87 3.55
N THR A 141 -17.92 4.28 4.34
CA THR A 141 -17.17 5.53 4.18
C THR A 141 -15.70 5.18 3.96
N VAL A 142 -15.10 5.77 2.92
CA VAL A 142 -13.66 5.62 2.62
C VAL A 142 -13.05 7.01 2.52
N ASP A 143 -12.08 7.29 3.37
CA ASP A 143 -11.26 8.50 3.32
C ASP A 143 -9.86 8.11 2.84
N ILE A 144 -9.49 8.63 1.68
CA ILE A 144 -8.22 8.28 1.04
C ILE A 144 -7.03 9.07 1.58
N ASP A 145 -7.25 10.27 2.14
CA ASP A 145 -6.17 11.07 2.72
C ASP A 145 -5.71 10.47 4.04
N THR A 146 -6.67 10.04 4.87
CA THR A 146 -6.37 9.42 6.17
C THR A 146 -6.18 7.91 6.08
N LEU A 147 -6.31 7.33 4.87
CA LEU A 147 -6.31 5.89 4.62
C LEU A 147 -7.23 5.13 5.58
N SER A 148 -8.43 5.66 5.80
CA SER A 148 -9.38 5.12 6.78
C SER A 148 -10.68 4.64 6.12
N VAL A 149 -11.22 3.57 6.69
CA VAL A 149 -12.47 2.95 6.21
C VAL A 149 -13.39 2.76 7.40
N TYR A 150 -14.66 3.11 7.21
CA TYR A 150 -15.71 2.91 8.19
C TYR A 150 -16.90 2.19 7.56
N VAL A 151 -17.51 1.27 8.29
CA VAL A 151 -18.79 0.66 7.92
C VAL A 151 -19.77 0.90 9.05
N LEU A 152 -20.88 1.60 8.74
CA LEU A 152 -21.87 2.05 9.72
C LEU A 152 -21.20 2.78 10.90
N LYS A 153 -20.23 3.66 10.58
CA LYS A 153 -19.39 4.43 11.53
C LYS A 153 -18.40 3.61 12.38
N ASN A 154 -18.33 2.29 12.20
CA ASN A 154 -17.30 1.46 12.84
C ASN A 154 -16.06 1.39 11.96
N LYS A 155 -14.89 1.70 12.53
CA LYS A 155 -13.62 1.65 11.79
C LYS A 155 -13.29 0.21 11.39
N VAL A 156 -12.84 0.02 10.15
CA VAL A 156 -12.36 -1.25 9.61
C VAL A 156 -10.89 -1.12 9.25
N ASP A 157 -10.04 -1.96 9.85
CA ASP A 157 -8.60 -1.89 9.64
C ASP A 157 -8.22 -2.46 8.27
N MET A 158 -7.79 -1.58 7.37
CA MET A 158 -7.39 -1.89 6.00
C MET A 158 -5.99 -1.36 5.69
N THR A 159 -5.24 -2.11 4.87
CA THR A 159 -3.94 -1.66 4.33
C THR A 159 -4.14 -0.56 3.28
N ALA A 160 -3.11 0.24 2.98
CA ALA A 160 -3.20 1.29 1.95
C ALA A 160 -3.80 0.77 0.63
N LYS A 161 -3.30 -0.35 0.08
CA LYS A 161 -3.85 -0.92 -1.16
C LYS A 161 -5.32 -1.32 -1.05
N GLU A 162 -5.73 -1.86 0.09
CA GLU A 162 -7.13 -2.21 0.31
C GLU A 162 -8.01 -0.96 0.32
N VAL A 163 -7.57 0.10 1.01
CA VAL A 163 -8.27 1.39 1.04
C VAL A 163 -8.31 2.03 -0.35
N MET A 164 -7.19 2.09 -1.07
CA MET A 164 -7.13 2.63 -2.44
C MET A 164 -8.03 1.87 -3.40
N LEU A 165 -8.01 0.54 -3.35
CA LEU A 165 -8.86 -0.28 -4.20
C LEU A 165 -10.33 -0.03 -3.88
N LEU A 166 -10.68 -0.01 -2.59
CA LEU A 166 -12.05 0.24 -2.16
C LEU A 166 -12.50 1.65 -2.54
N TYR A 167 -11.64 2.66 -2.41
CA TYR A 167 -11.87 4.03 -2.87
C TYR A 167 -12.11 4.09 -4.39
N TYR A 168 -11.34 3.33 -5.18
CA TYR A 168 -11.54 3.26 -6.62
C TYR A 168 -12.88 2.62 -6.99
N LEU A 169 -13.27 1.54 -6.29
CA LEU A 169 -14.56 0.88 -6.48
C LEU A 169 -15.74 1.78 -6.09
N ILE A 170 -15.70 2.43 -4.93
CA ILE A 170 -16.76 3.32 -4.42
C ILE A 170 -16.88 4.61 -5.24
N SER A 171 -15.81 5.02 -5.92
CA SER A 171 -15.84 6.12 -6.89
C SER A 171 -16.48 5.71 -8.23
N ASN A 172 -16.73 4.42 -8.44
CA ASN A 172 -17.32 3.85 -9.65
C ASN A 172 -18.45 2.85 -9.29
N PRO A 173 -19.45 3.24 -8.49
CA PRO A 173 -20.49 2.31 -8.04
C PRO A 173 -21.29 1.78 -9.23
N TYR A 174 -21.73 0.54 -9.14
CA TYR A 174 -22.47 -0.21 -10.17
C TYR A 174 -21.74 -0.41 -11.52
N LYS A 175 -20.53 0.12 -11.68
CA LYS A 175 -19.71 -0.07 -12.89
C LYS A 175 -18.87 -1.33 -12.76
N VAL A 176 -18.83 -2.11 -13.84
CA VAL A 176 -17.90 -3.24 -13.94
C VAL A 176 -16.53 -2.70 -14.29
N LEU A 177 -15.57 -2.91 -13.41
CA LEU A 177 -14.17 -2.55 -13.59
C LEU A 177 -13.39 -3.83 -13.88
N ASN A 178 -12.72 -3.87 -15.04
CA ASN A 178 -11.91 -5.02 -15.38
C ASN A 178 -10.60 -5.04 -14.57
N ARG A 179 -9.95 -6.21 -14.46
CA ARG A 179 -8.76 -6.37 -13.61
C ARG A 179 -7.60 -5.47 -14.04
N GLU A 180 -7.38 -5.31 -15.33
CA GLU A 180 -6.32 -4.44 -15.87
C GLU A 180 -6.56 -2.97 -15.51
N GLN A 181 -7.81 -2.51 -15.57
CA GLN A 181 -8.21 -1.16 -15.17
C GLN A 181 -7.97 -0.96 -13.68
N ILE A 182 -8.41 -1.89 -12.83
CA ILE A 182 -8.18 -1.80 -11.38
C ILE A 182 -6.68 -1.79 -11.10
N LEU A 183 -5.94 -2.72 -11.69
CA LEU A 183 -4.49 -2.80 -11.53
C LEU A 183 -3.82 -1.49 -11.91
N LYS A 184 -4.12 -0.97 -13.10
CA LYS A 184 -3.53 0.28 -13.61
C LYS A 184 -3.90 1.52 -12.79
N ASN A 185 -5.11 1.60 -12.24
CA ASN A 185 -5.54 2.78 -11.47
C ASN A 185 -5.13 2.70 -9.98
N VAL A 186 -4.95 1.51 -9.42
CA VAL A 186 -4.64 1.31 -7.99
C VAL A 186 -3.15 0.97 -7.76
N TRP A 187 -2.53 0.20 -8.66
CA TRP A 187 -1.10 -0.09 -8.67
C TRP A 187 -0.31 0.80 -9.63
N GLY A 188 -0.97 1.49 -10.56
CA GLY A 188 -0.35 2.42 -11.50
C GLY A 188 0.13 1.79 -12.81
N TYR A 189 0.43 2.64 -13.78
CA TYR A 189 0.80 2.26 -15.15
C TYR A 189 2.12 1.48 -15.25
N ASP A 190 3.04 1.71 -14.31
CA ASP A 190 4.39 1.09 -14.33
C ASP A 190 4.46 -0.20 -13.50
N TYR A 191 3.32 -0.70 -13.01
CA TYR A 191 3.31 -1.94 -12.24
C TYR A 191 3.38 -3.16 -13.17
N TYR A 192 4.51 -3.84 -13.14
CA TYR A 192 4.78 -5.04 -13.94
C TYR A 192 4.15 -6.34 -13.38
N GLY A 193 3.19 -6.26 -12.45
CA GLY A 193 2.61 -7.44 -11.79
C GLY A 193 1.36 -7.97 -12.49
N ASP A 194 0.96 -9.18 -12.11
CA ASP A 194 -0.23 -9.83 -12.68
C ASP A 194 -1.52 -9.28 -12.05
N THR A 195 -2.59 -9.31 -12.85
CA THR A 195 -3.99 -9.12 -12.44
C THR A 195 -4.41 -9.96 -11.23
N ARG A 196 -3.74 -11.09 -10.94
CA ARG A 196 -3.93 -11.88 -9.71
C ARG A 196 -3.73 -11.08 -8.43
N SER A 197 -2.87 -10.05 -8.44
CA SER A 197 -2.71 -9.15 -7.29
C SER A 197 -4.04 -8.46 -6.94
N VAL A 198 -4.85 -8.09 -7.93
CA VAL A 198 -6.19 -7.51 -7.71
C VAL A 198 -7.08 -8.50 -6.96
N ASP A 199 -7.12 -9.75 -7.42
CA ASP A 199 -7.96 -10.80 -6.85
C ASP A 199 -7.57 -11.10 -5.38
N ALA A 200 -6.28 -11.11 -5.08
CA ALA A 200 -5.76 -11.26 -3.72
C ALA A 200 -6.23 -10.14 -2.79
N VAL A 201 -6.18 -8.88 -3.25
CA VAL A 201 -6.65 -7.72 -2.46
C VAL A 201 -8.17 -7.76 -2.29
N ILE A 202 -8.94 -8.05 -3.34
CA ILE A 202 -10.40 -8.21 -3.25
C ILE A 202 -10.78 -9.27 -2.22
N LYS A 203 -10.09 -10.41 -2.22
CA LYS A 203 -10.30 -11.49 -1.26
C LYS A 203 -10.08 -11.02 0.18
N ARG A 204 -9.05 -10.20 0.43
CA ARG A 204 -8.79 -9.64 1.76
C ARG A 204 -9.82 -8.59 2.17
N ILE A 205 -10.21 -7.69 1.26
CA ILE A 205 -11.26 -6.70 1.53
C ILE A 205 -12.57 -7.39 1.93
N ARG A 206 -13.01 -8.39 1.16
CA ARG A 206 -14.23 -9.15 1.47
C ARG A 206 -14.18 -9.82 2.85
N LYS A 207 -13.02 -10.34 3.26
CA LYS A 207 -12.85 -10.93 4.61
C LYS A 207 -12.95 -9.91 5.74
N LYS A 208 -12.65 -8.63 5.48
CA LYS A 208 -12.64 -7.55 6.46
C LYS A 208 -13.97 -6.80 6.54
N LEU A 209 -14.73 -6.78 5.45
CA LEU A 209 -16.04 -6.14 5.41
C LEU A 209 -17.06 -7.00 6.18
N PRO A 210 -17.91 -6.39 7.02
CA PRO A 210 -18.89 -7.11 7.82
C PRO A 210 -20.03 -7.64 6.94
N ASP A 211 -20.21 -8.96 6.93
CA ASP A 211 -21.15 -9.64 6.02
C ASP A 211 -22.63 -9.49 6.42
N SER A 212 -22.94 -9.32 7.71
CA SER A 212 -24.32 -9.37 8.22
C SER A 212 -25.03 -8.01 8.29
N THR A 213 -24.30 -6.90 8.19
CA THR A 213 -24.87 -5.54 8.37
C THR A 213 -24.68 -4.64 7.15
N ALA A 214 -23.84 -5.03 6.19
CA ALA A 214 -23.63 -4.25 4.98
C ALA A 214 -24.76 -4.47 3.96
N THR A 215 -25.34 -3.38 3.47
CA THR A 215 -26.29 -3.37 2.34
C THR A 215 -25.59 -3.22 0.98
N PHE A 216 -24.27 -3.36 0.97
CA PHE A 216 -23.43 -3.34 -0.23
C PHE A 216 -22.54 -4.58 -0.28
N GLU A 217 -22.06 -4.90 -1.47
CA GLU A 217 -21.05 -5.94 -1.67
C GLU A 217 -20.15 -5.65 -2.86
N ILE A 218 -18.96 -6.23 -2.84
CA ILE A 218 -18.10 -6.31 -4.01
C ILE A 218 -18.47 -7.59 -4.75
N GLN A 219 -19.03 -7.47 -5.94
CA GLN A 219 -19.51 -8.57 -6.79
C GLN A 219 -18.42 -9.00 -7.77
N SER A 220 -18.29 -10.32 -7.97
CA SER A 220 -17.44 -10.88 -9.03
C SER A 220 -18.25 -10.93 -10.32
N VAL A 221 -17.75 -10.29 -11.38
CA VAL A 221 -18.29 -10.44 -12.74
C VAL A 221 -17.39 -11.41 -13.49
N TYR A 222 -17.89 -12.64 -13.69
CA TYR A 222 -17.11 -13.75 -14.23
C TYR A 222 -16.46 -13.40 -15.57
N GLY A 223 -15.16 -13.69 -15.70
CA GLY A 223 -14.36 -13.38 -16.90
C GLY A 223 -14.03 -11.90 -17.11
N VAL A 224 -14.58 -10.97 -16.31
CA VAL A 224 -14.41 -9.52 -16.54
C VAL A 224 -13.64 -8.85 -15.39
N GLY A 225 -14.15 -8.93 -14.16
CA GLY A 225 -13.57 -8.19 -13.04
C GLY A 225 -14.53 -8.03 -11.87
N TYR A 226 -14.59 -6.83 -11.32
CA TYR A 226 -15.31 -6.54 -10.07
C TYR A 226 -16.20 -5.32 -10.19
N ARG A 227 -17.26 -5.30 -9.38
CA ARG A 227 -18.19 -4.19 -9.26
C ARG A 227 -18.59 -4.02 -7.80
N LEU A 228 -18.62 -2.79 -7.31
CA LEU A 228 -19.30 -2.48 -6.05
C LEU A 228 -20.77 -2.20 -6.36
N GLY A 229 -21.68 -2.78 -5.58
CA GLY A 229 -23.11 -2.55 -5.74
C GLY A 229 -23.86 -2.84 -4.45
N GLU A 230 -25.18 -2.71 -4.52
CA GLU A 230 -26.07 -3.14 -3.45
C GLU A 230 -26.01 -4.66 -3.28
N LYS A 231 -26.10 -5.10 -2.03
CA LYS A 231 -26.25 -6.51 -1.67
C LYS A 231 -27.69 -6.90 -1.97
N ALA A 232 -27.85 -7.92 -2.82
CA ALA A 232 -29.15 -8.45 -3.20
C ALA A 232 -29.82 -9.22 -2.04
#